data_AF-Q0RZ71-F1
#
_entry.id   AF-Q0RZ71-F1
#
_cell.length_a   1.000
_cell.length_b   1.000
_cell.length_c   1.000
_cell.angle_alpha   90.00
_cell.angle_beta   90.00
_cell.angle_gamma   90.00
#
_symmetry.space_group_name_H-M   'P 1'
#
loop_
_entity.id
_entity.type
_entity.pdbx_description
1 polymer ?
#
loop_
_entity_poly.entity_id
_entity_poly.type
_entity_poly.pdbx_seq_one_letter_code
_entity_poly.pdbx_strand_id
1 'polypeptide(L)'
;MGVIGAARTLLRVQYEIVRAPMSVLDQSVLPVVFDDGAPARLACEHLLVGCDRAAARWLADTPASARADRLRRRSAPTRYALARGSRRTHLATDAVLARHRARFEQRRRHTAI
;
A
#
# COMPACT_ATOMS: atom_id res chain seq x y z
N MET A 1 -21.45 29.26 15.22
CA MET A 1 -20.72 28.00 14.93
C MET A 1 -21.56 26.84 15.43
N GLY A 2 -22.14 26.01 14.56
CA GLY A 2 -22.97 24.88 15.00
C GLY A 2 -22.14 23.78 15.68
N VAL A 3 -22.78 22.99 16.55
CA VAL A 3 -22.16 21.87 17.31
C VAL A 3 -21.37 20.91 16.40
N ILE A 4 -21.87 20.68 15.18
CA ILE A 4 -21.23 19.84 14.16
C ILE A 4 -19.88 20.42 13.71
N GLY A 5 -19.78 21.75 13.59
CA GLY A 5 -18.54 22.43 13.23
C GLY A 5 -17.48 22.30 14.33
N ALA A 6 -17.88 22.48 15.59
CA ALA A 6 -16.98 22.32 16.74
C ALA A 6 -16.48 20.87 16.87
N ALA A 7 -17.36 19.87 16.69
CA ALA A 7 -16.98 18.46 16.70
C ALA A 7 -15.99 18.12 15.58
N ARG A 8 -16.19 18.66 14.37
CA ARG A 8 -15.28 18.45 13.24
C ARG A 8 -13.90 19.06 13.51
N THR A 9 -13.84 20.26 14.07
CA THR A 9 -12.59 20.92 14.43
C THR A 9 -11.84 20.15 15.51
N LEU A 10 -12.54 19.69 16.54
CA LEU A 10 -11.95 18.85 17.59
C LEU A 10 -11.36 17.56 16.99
N LEU A 11 -12.11 16.89 16.13
CA LEU A 11 -11.67 15.64 15.51
C LEU A 11 -10.46 15.87 14.57
N ARG A 12 -10.36 17.03 13.92
CA ARG A 12 -9.17 17.44 13.15
C ARG A 12 -7.93 17.64 14.03
N VAL A 13 -8.10 18.29 15.19
CA VAL A 13 -6.99 18.46 16.15
C VAL A 13 -6.53 17.11 16.68
N GLN A 14 -7.45 16.23 17.05
CA GLN A 14 -7.12 14.87 17.51
C GLN A 14 -6.41 14.07 16.41
N TYR A 15 -6.86 14.20 15.17
CA TYR A 15 -6.20 13.60 14.02
C TYR A 15 -4.76 14.07 13.85
N GLU A 16 -4.50 15.38 13.91
CA GLU A 16 -3.14 15.94 13.80
C GLU A 16 -2.23 15.46 14.94
N ILE A 17 -2.75 15.36 16.18
CA ILE A 17 -2.00 14.86 17.34
C ILE A 17 -1.56 13.40 17.13
N VAL A 18 -2.45 12.54 16.65
CA VAL A 18 -2.11 11.12 16.37
C VAL A 18 -1.22 11.00 15.14
N ARG A 19 -1.37 11.92 14.17
CA ARG A 19 -0.64 11.88 12.90
C ARG A 19 0.82 12.31 13.03
N ALA A 20 1.12 13.26 13.91
CA ALA A 20 2.49 13.72 14.16
C ALA A 20 3.46 12.57 14.51
N PRO A 21 3.22 11.73 15.53
CA PRO A 21 4.12 10.63 15.87
C PRO A 21 4.18 9.57 14.76
N MET A 22 3.05 9.30 14.09
CA MET A 22 3.04 8.37 12.95
C MET A 22 3.91 8.87 11.78
N SER A 23 3.94 10.17 11.52
CA SER A 23 4.76 10.76 10.45
C SER A 23 6.25 10.69 10.77
N VAL A 24 6.61 10.83 12.05
CA VAL A 24 7.98 10.61 12.53
C VAL A 24 8.37 9.13 12.42
N LEU A 25 7.46 8.23 12.79
CA LEU A 25 7.69 6.79 12.66
C LEU A 25 7.93 6.40 11.20
N ASP A 26 7.13 6.93 10.27
CA ASP A 26 7.29 6.72 8.82
C ASP A 26 8.61 7.27 8.25
N GLN A 27 9.04 8.44 8.72
CA GLN A 27 10.23 9.11 8.18
C GLN A 27 11.54 8.63 8.82
N SER A 28 11.53 8.23 10.09
CA SER A 28 12.74 8.00 10.87
C SER A 28 12.90 6.55 11.33
N VAL A 29 11.80 5.86 11.66
CA VAL A 29 11.87 4.50 12.24
C VAL A 29 11.73 3.45 11.15
N LEU A 30 10.73 3.57 10.28
CA LEU A 30 10.48 2.59 9.22
C LEU A 30 11.68 2.39 8.27
N PRO A 31 12.43 3.43 7.85
CA PRO A 31 13.59 3.24 6.97
C PRO A 31 14.79 2.57 7.66
N VAL A 32 14.87 2.66 9.00
CA VAL A 32 15.95 2.04 9.79
C VAL A 32 15.63 0.59 10.12
N VAL A 33 14.36 0.29 10.37
CA VAL A 33 13.90 -1.05 10.78
C VAL A 33 13.58 -1.94 9.58
N PHE A 34 13.17 -1.35 8.45
CA PHE A 34 12.71 -2.08 7.28
C PHE A 34 13.45 -1.66 6.02
N ASP A 35 13.88 -2.65 5.24
CA ASP A 35 14.45 -2.44 3.91
C ASP A 35 13.50 -1.62 3.00
N ASP A 36 14.08 -0.90 2.04
CA ASP A 36 13.41 -0.14 0.98
C ASP A 36 12.58 -1.08 0.08
N GLY A 37 11.43 -1.55 0.58
CA GLY A 37 10.59 -2.54 -0.11
C GLY A 37 9.89 -3.53 0.81
N ALA A 38 10.14 -3.50 2.13
CA ALA A 38 9.48 -4.43 3.04
C ALA A 38 7.94 -4.27 2.99
N PRO A 39 7.18 -5.37 2.93
CA PRO A 39 5.71 -5.32 2.93
C PRO A 39 5.13 -4.52 4.11
N ALA A 40 5.77 -4.60 5.28
CA ALA A 40 5.37 -3.88 6.49
C ALA A 40 5.41 -2.35 6.29
N ARG A 41 6.45 -1.83 5.64
CA ARG A 41 6.58 -0.40 5.37
C ARG A 41 5.48 0.11 4.45
N LEU A 42 5.15 -0.63 3.39
CA LEU A 42 4.04 -0.25 2.52
C LEU A 42 2.67 -0.34 3.20
N ALA A 43 2.49 -1.29 4.12
CA ALA A 43 1.26 -1.38 4.89
C ALA A 43 1.07 -0.13 5.76
N CYS A 44 2.13 0.31 6.46
CA CYS A 44 2.12 1.56 7.22
C CYS A 44 1.82 2.78 6.33
N GLU A 45 2.53 2.93 5.20
CA GLU A 45 2.29 4.03 4.27
C GLU A 45 0.86 4.01 3.69
N HIS A 46 0.31 2.83 3.42
CA HIS A 46 -1.07 2.70 2.92
C HIS A 46 -2.11 3.13 3.96
N LEU A 47 -1.91 2.73 5.23
CA LEU A 47 -2.74 3.17 6.34
C LEU A 47 -2.70 4.70 6.47
N LEU A 48 -1.52 5.32 6.39
CA LEU A 48 -1.37 6.78 6.47
C LEU A 48 -2.09 7.51 5.34
N VAL A 49 -1.96 7.04 4.09
CA VAL A 49 -2.68 7.60 2.95
C VAL A 49 -4.20 7.45 3.12
N GLY A 50 -4.66 6.31 3.64
CA GLY A 50 -6.07 6.07 3.93
C GLY A 50 -6.62 7.04 4.96
N CYS A 51 -5.91 7.19 6.08
CA CYS A 51 -6.26 8.12 7.16
C CYS A 51 -6.28 9.58 6.69
N ASP A 52 -5.29 10.03 5.90
CA ASP A 52 -5.26 11.38 5.34
C ASP A 52 -6.46 11.65 4.43
N ARG A 53 -6.84 10.68 3.60
CA ARG A 53 -8.01 10.80 2.70
C ARG A 53 -9.32 10.82 3.46
N ALA A 54 -9.43 10.02 4.53
CA ALA A 54 -10.58 10.05 5.42
C ALA A 54 -10.68 11.40 6.12
N ALA A 55 -9.57 11.93 6.66
CA ALA A 55 -9.53 13.26 7.27
C ALA A 55 -9.93 14.36 6.27
N ALA A 56 -9.40 14.33 5.04
CA ALA A 56 -9.78 15.29 4.01
C ALA A 56 -11.28 15.25 3.69
N ARG A 57 -11.87 14.06 3.58
CA ARG A 57 -13.28 13.88 3.19
C ARG A 57 -14.25 14.19 4.33
N TRP A 58 -13.96 13.73 5.55
CA TRP A 58 -14.90 13.78 6.67
C TRP A 58 -14.67 15.02 7.55
N LEU A 59 -13.43 15.52 7.60
CA LEU A 59 -13.05 16.66 8.44
C LEU A 59 -12.88 17.96 7.64
N ALA A 60 -13.13 17.93 6.33
CA ALA A 60 -12.85 19.04 5.41
C ALA A 60 -11.39 19.53 5.53
N ASP A 61 -10.48 18.63 5.88
CA ASP A 61 -9.07 18.93 6.10
C ASP A 61 -8.32 18.94 4.76
N THR A 62 -8.44 20.04 4.02
CA THR A 62 -7.80 20.23 2.71
C THR A 62 -6.30 19.88 2.68
N PRO A 63 -5.45 20.27 3.66
CA PRO A 63 -4.04 19.89 3.63
C PRO A 63 -3.80 18.38 3.82
N ALA A 64 -4.73 17.62 4.42
CA ALA A 64 -4.61 16.16 4.49
C ALA A 64 -4.62 15.51 3.10
N SER A 65 -5.39 16.04 2.15
CA SER A 65 -5.39 15.52 0.77
C SER A 65 -4.01 15.70 0.09
N ALA A 66 -3.39 16.87 0.24
CA ALA A 66 -2.07 17.15 -0.31
C ALA A 66 -0.97 16.29 0.36
N ARG A 67 -1.11 16.01 1.66
CA ARG A 67 -0.22 15.09 2.38
C ARG A 67 -0.34 13.65 1.87
N ALA A 68 -1.57 13.17 1.65
CA ALA A 68 -1.82 11.85 1.08
C ALA A 68 -1.16 11.69 -0.30
N ASP A 69 -1.31 12.69 -1.16
CA ASP A 69 -0.76 12.66 -2.51
C ASP A 69 0.77 12.73 -2.52
N ARG A 70 1.36 13.56 -1.65
CA ARG A 70 2.82 13.61 -1.48
C ARG A 70 3.37 12.27 -1.01
N LEU A 71 2.76 11.66 0.01
CA LEU A 71 3.17 10.35 0.52
C LEU A 71 3.01 9.26 -0.53
N ARG A 72 1.92 9.31 -1.31
CA ARG A 72 1.68 8.38 -2.42
C ARG A 72 2.69 8.52 -3.55
N ARG A 73 3.14 9.74 -3.88
CA ARG A 73 4.19 9.99 -4.88
C ARG A 73 5.55 9.49 -4.41
N ARG A 74 5.91 9.74 -3.15
CA ARG A 74 7.17 9.27 -2.55
C ARG A 74 7.32 7.75 -2.62
N SER A 75 6.21 7.03 -2.41
CA SER A 75 6.16 5.56 -2.37
C SER A 75 5.88 4.90 -3.72
N ALA A 76 5.71 5.68 -4.79
CA ALA A 76 5.45 5.16 -6.13
C ALA A 76 6.55 4.22 -6.66
N PRO A 77 7.86 4.52 -6.51
CA PRO A 77 8.92 3.62 -6.98
C PRO A 77 8.89 2.26 -6.27
N THR A 78 8.72 2.24 -4.95
CA THR A 78 8.66 1.02 -4.15
C THR A 78 7.45 0.17 -4.50
N ARG A 79 6.27 0.81 -4.66
CA ARG A 79 5.05 0.12 -5.13
C ARG A 79 5.24 -0.49 -6.51
N TYR A 80 5.88 0.23 -7.43
CA TYR A 80 6.15 -0.27 -8.76
C TYR A 80 7.13 -1.45 -8.75
N ALA A 81 8.19 -1.38 -7.95
CA ALA A 81 9.16 -2.46 -7.79
C ALA A 81 8.50 -3.74 -7.27
N LEU A 82 7.63 -3.62 -6.25
CA LEU A 82 6.87 -4.75 -5.72
C LEU A 82 5.86 -5.33 -6.71
N ALA A 83 5.09 -4.48 -7.38
CA ALA A 83 4.15 -4.92 -8.41
C ALA A 83 4.88 -5.67 -9.55
N ARG A 84 6.06 -5.18 -9.94
CA ARG A 84 6.91 -5.84 -10.92
C ARG A 84 7.46 -7.18 -10.41
N GLY A 85 7.91 -7.23 -9.15
CA GLY A 85 8.37 -8.46 -8.51
C GLY A 85 7.28 -9.53 -8.47
N SER A 86 6.10 -9.16 -7.97
CA SER A 86 4.92 -10.02 -7.95
C SER A 86 4.58 -10.54 -9.35
N ARG A 87 4.50 -9.65 -10.35
CA ARG A 87 4.22 -10.06 -11.73
C ARG A 87 5.23 -11.07 -12.28
N ARG A 88 6.52 -10.90 -11.96
CA ARG A 88 7.55 -11.87 -12.35
C ARG A 88 7.33 -13.23 -11.71
N THR A 89 7.01 -13.27 -10.42
CA THR A 89 6.69 -14.52 -9.70
C THR A 89 5.48 -15.21 -10.32
N HIS A 90 4.39 -14.47 -10.57
CA HIS A 90 3.20 -15.00 -11.22
C HIS A 90 3.52 -15.61 -12.60
N LEU A 91 4.24 -14.88 -13.45
CA LEU A 91 4.63 -15.38 -14.77
C LEU A 91 5.53 -16.62 -14.68
N ALA A 92 6.43 -16.68 -13.70
CA ALA A 92 7.28 -17.85 -13.48
C ALA A 92 6.45 -19.06 -13.04
N THR A 93 5.50 -18.88 -12.12
CA THR A 93 4.56 -19.92 -11.69
C THR A 93 3.72 -20.41 -12.86
N ASP A 94 3.15 -19.51 -13.66
CA ASP A 94 2.35 -19.84 -14.83
C ASP A 94 3.15 -20.64 -15.87
N ALA A 95 4.41 -20.26 -16.11
CA ALA A 95 5.31 -20.99 -17.01
C ALA A 95 5.60 -22.41 -16.52
N VAL A 96 5.79 -22.60 -15.21
CA VAL A 96 5.96 -23.92 -14.60
C VAL A 96 4.69 -24.77 -14.77
N LEU A 97 3.52 -24.20 -14.48
CA LEU A 97 2.23 -24.87 -14.64
C LEU A 97 1.97 -25.26 -16.10
N ALA A 98 2.26 -24.36 -17.05
CA ALA A 98 2.16 -24.64 -18.48
C ALA A 98 3.05 -25.81 -18.91
N ARG A 99 4.29 -25.87 -18.38
CA ARG A 99 5.21 -26.99 -18.62
C ARG A 99 4.67 -28.31 -18.07
N HIS A 100 4.10 -28.31 -16.86
CA HIS A 100 3.47 -29.51 -16.29
C HIS A 100 2.28 -29.98 -17.11
N ARG A 101 1.45 -29.05 -17.58
CA ARG A 101 0.30 -29.35 -18.43
C ARG A 101 0.73 -30.00 -19.75
N ALA A 102 1.74 -29.45 -20.43
CA ALA A 102 2.28 -30.02 -21.67
C ALA A 102 2.82 -31.45 -21.45
N ARG A 103 3.53 -31.69 -20.34
CA ARG A 103 4.02 -33.04 -19.99
C ARG A 103 2.89 -34.04 -19.73
N PHE A 104 1.82 -33.60 -19.08
CA PHE A 104 0.66 -34.45 -18.83
C PHE A 104 -0.07 -34.82 -20.12
N GLU A 105 -0.28 -33.84 -21.01
CA GLU A 105 -0.86 -34.07 -22.33
C GLU A 105 -0.01 -35.02 -23.18
N GLN A 106 1.32 -34.87 -23.15
CA GLN A 106 2.24 -35.77 -23.85
C GLN A 106 2.15 -37.21 -23.33
N ARG A 107 2.07 -37.41 -22.01
CA ARG A 107 1.88 -38.74 -21.41
C ARG A 107 0.54 -39.36 -21.81
N ARG A 108 -0.54 -38.58 -21.78
CA ARG A 108 -1.87 -39.05 -22.23
C ARG A 108 -1.86 -39.50 -23.69
N ARG A 109 -1.15 -38.79 -24.57
CA ARG A 109 -1.03 -39.19 -25.99
C ARG A 109 -0.24 -40.49 -26.17
N HIS A 110 0.76 -40.74 -25.33
CA HIS A 110 1.56 -41.97 -25.38
C HIS A 110 0.85 -43.21 -24.80
N THR A 111 -0.12 -43.04 -23.90
CA THR A 111 -0.91 -44.16 -23.32
C THR A 111 -2.19 -44.47 -24.12
N ALA A 112 -2.53 -43.64 -25.12
CA ALA A 112 -3.69 -43.81 -25.98
C ALA A 112 -3.37 -44.54 -27.31
N ILE A 113 -2.18 -45.14 -27.40
CA ILE A 113 -1.71 -46.04 -28.47
C ILE A 113 -1.51 -47.42 -27.83
#